data_AF-A0A2G9SAR3-F1
#
_entry.id   AF-A0A2G9SAR3-F1
#
_cell.length_a   1.000
_cell.length_b   1.000
_cell.length_c   1.000
_cell.angle_alpha   90.00
_cell.angle_beta   90.00
_cell.angle_gamma   90.00
#
_symmetry.space_group_name_H-M   'P 1'
#
loop_
_entity.id
_entity.type
_entity.pdbx_description
1 polymer ?
#
loop_
_entity_poly.entity_id
_entity_poly.type
_entity_poly.pdbx_seq_one_letter_code
_entity_poly.pdbx_strand_id
1 'polypeptide(L)'
;MEWKKEDKAPNDVAVVMYLRNQKTYDDCSQRYSLTLQARNNHIDKQTIELTPTKCQLDERRSSRYVQLIMTSAVLGAKPNVVSIPVSFKRGYIFIQTDKSVYNPKETDSPPCPLSENAAPNAEGLKVSKTQKISKTSVVTDKLAIPDISTTGVWRISAYFTSTPESNFTTEFEVKKYVLPNFEVKIVPELPYFQINKAQLKIKVEARFVYGEPVNGVVHVRVGIIDQTGRKMMLQGLEQQVKMEDGEGTIQISKGDILKKIAQPVENLVGSTFYITATVLEKASL
;
A
#
# COMPACT_ATOMS: atom_id res chain seq x y z
N MET A 1 23.69 -24.00 13.08
CA MET A 1 24.61 -25.14 13.24
C MET A 1 24.04 -25.96 14.37
N GLU A 2 23.75 -27.24 14.17
CA GLU A 2 23.24 -28.12 15.23
C GLU A 2 24.29 -29.17 15.57
N TRP A 3 24.51 -29.39 16.86
CA TRP A 3 25.49 -30.35 17.35
C TRP A 3 24.89 -31.76 17.34
N LYS A 4 25.70 -32.78 17.02
CA LYS A 4 25.31 -34.16 17.29
C LYS A 4 25.20 -34.37 18.80
N LYS A 5 24.22 -35.16 19.21
CA LYS A 5 23.74 -35.28 20.60
C LYS A 5 24.76 -35.86 21.60
N GLU A 6 25.94 -36.27 21.13
CA GLU A 6 26.96 -37.00 21.90
C GLU A 6 28.35 -36.30 21.91
N ASP A 7 28.54 -35.23 21.14
CA ASP A 7 29.81 -34.49 21.08
C ASP A 7 29.81 -33.30 22.06
N LYS A 8 30.87 -33.16 22.87
CA LYS A 8 31.09 -31.93 23.66
C LYS A 8 31.55 -30.80 22.74
N ALA A 9 30.79 -29.71 22.68
CA ALA A 9 31.20 -28.50 21.96
C ALA A 9 32.54 -27.96 22.50
N PRO A 10 33.54 -27.63 21.64
CA PRO A 10 34.79 -27.04 22.08
C PRO A 10 34.58 -25.66 22.72
N ASN A 11 35.48 -25.25 23.64
CA ASN A 11 35.40 -23.93 24.30
C ASN A 11 35.32 -22.79 23.28
N ASP A 12 36.24 -22.78 22.31
CA ASP A 12 36.33 -21.80 21.23
C ASP A 12 36.34 -22.54 19.88
N VAL A 13 35.55 -22.05 18.91
CA VAL A 13 35.38 -22.64 17.58
C VAL A 13 35.67 -21.57 16.52
N ALA A 14 36.81 -21.70 15.85
CA ALA A 14 37.18 -20.84 14.74
C ALA A 14 36.40 -21.20 13.47
N VAL A 15 35.76 -20.22 12.84
CA VAL A 15 35.00 -20.34 11.59
C VAL A 15 35.54 -19.33 10.59
N VAL A 16 35.85 -19.80 9.39
CA VAL A 16 36.19 -18.94 8.24
C VAL A 16 35.03 -18.95 7.26
N MET A 17 34.63 -17.77 6.78
CA MET A 17 33.47 -17.59 5.92
C MET A 17 33.73 -16.61 4.77
N TYR A 18 33.21 -16.91 3.59
CA TYR A 18 33.30 -16.04 2.40
C TYR A 18 32.20 -16.35 1.38
N LEU A 19 31.94 -15.40 0.48
CA LEU A 19 31.04 -15.59 -0.66
C LEU A 19 31.82 -15.96 -1.92
N ARG A 20 31.26 -16.83 -2.75
CA ARG A 20 31.73 -17.09 -4.13
C ARG A 20 30.58 -17.21 -5.12
N ASN A 21 30.86 -17.05 -6.42
CA ASN A 21 29.86 -17.20 -7.47
C ASN A 21 29.43 -18.68 -7.58
N GLN A 22 28.13 -18.97 -7.66
CA GLN A 22 27.64 -20.37 -7.71
C GLN A 22 28.04 -21.13 -8.99
N LYS A 23 28.34 -20.43 -10.08
CA LYS A 23 28.71 -21.01 -11.38
C LYS A 23 30.21 -20.97 -11.67
N THR A 24 30.83 -19.79 -11.55
CA THR A 24 32.26 -19.61 -11.89
C THR A 24 33.18 -19.96 -10.74
N TYR A 25 32.64 -20.06 -9.51
CA TYR A 25 33.38 -20.27 -8.26
C TYR A 25 34.36 -19.15 -7.87
N ASP A 26 34.33 -18.02 -8.57
CA ASP A 26 35.12 -16.82 -8.23
C ASP A 26 34.82 -16.31 -6.82
N ASP A 27 35.86 -15.92 -6.07
CA ASP A 27 35.72 -15.30 -4.75
C ASP A 27 35.01 -13.93 -4.87
N CYS A 28 33.82 -13.85 -4.30
CA CYS A 28 32.92 -12.69 -4.32
C CYS A 28 33.03 -11.81 -3.08
N SER A 29 33.80 -12.21 -2.07
CA SER A 29 34.15 -11.40 -0.90
C SER A 29 35.58 -11.71 -0.46
N GLN A 30 36.12 -10.91 0.46
CA GLN A 30 37.25 -11.35 1.27
C GLN A 30 36.84 -12.51 2.21
N ARG A 31 37.84 -13.18 2.81
CA ARG A 31 37.63 -14.21 3.84
C ARG A 31 37.53 -13.53 5.20
N TYR A 32 36.43 -13.79 5.89
CA TYR A 32 36.19 -13.34 7.26
C TYR A 32 36.46 -14.50 8.22
N SER A 33 37.16 -14.22 9.31
CA SER A 33 37.46 -15.22 10.35
C SER A 33 36.83 -14.77 11.67
N LEU A 34 36.16 -15.69 12.34
CA LEU A 34 35.38 -15.46 13.55
C LEU A 34 35.65 -16.59 14.55
N THR A 35 35.77 -16.27 15.84
CA THR A 35 35.87 -17.28 16.90
C THR A 35 34.59 -17.27 17.73
N LEU A 36 33.79 -18.32 17.60
CA LEU A 36 32.60 -18.56 18.42
C LEU A 36 33.04 -19.10 19.78
N GLN A 37 32.47 -18.62 20.88
CA GLN A 37 32.98 -18.92 22.23
C GLN A 37 31.87 -19.43 23.15
N ALA A 38 32.22 -20.26 24.13
CA ALA A 38 31.25 -20.75 25.11
C ALA A 38 30.48 -19.61 25.82
N ARG A 39 31.11 -18.45 26.06
CA ARG A 39 30.46 -17.28 26.69
C ARG A 39 29.32 -16.65 25.88
N ASN A 40 29.27 -16.84 24.56
CA ASN A 40 28.18 -16.37 23.71
C ASN A 40 27.31 -17.52 23.17
N ASN A 41 27.34 -18.68 23.84
CA ASN A 41 26.69 -19.92 23.39
C ASN A 41 27.06 -20.31 21.94
N HIS A 42 28.26 -19.93 21.51
CA HIS A 42 28.75 -20.05 20.13
C HIS A 42 27.87 -19.35 19.08
N ILE A 43 27.29 -18.20 19.42
CA ILE A 43 26.47 -17.35 18.54
C ILE A 43 27.13 -15.98 18.38
N ASP A 44 27.38 -15.57 17.13
CA ASP A 44 27.84 -14.21 16.80
C ASP A 44 27.29 -13.77 15.43
N LYS A 45 27.47 -12.49 15.08
CA LYS A 45 26.94 -11.88 13.85
C LYS A 45 28.06 -11.24 13.02
N GLN A 46 28.38 -11.86 11.89
CA GLN A 46 29.29 -11.30 10.89
C GLN A 46 28.52 -10.66 9.73
N THR A 47 28.86 -9.42 9.37
CA THR A 47 28.47 -8.81 8.09
C THR A 47 29.51 -9.20 7.03
N ILE A 48 29.07 -9.79 5.92
CA ILE A 48 29.93 -10.15 4.78
C ILE A 48 29.53 -9.28 3.59
N GLU A 49 30.48 -8.51 3.07
CA GLU A 49 30.23 -7.62 1.93
C GLU A 49 30.49 -8.31 0.59
N LEU A 50 29.51 -8.25 -0.30
CA LEU A 50 29.62 -8.72 -1.67
C LEU A 50 30.41 -7.71 -2.50
N THR A 51 31.42 -8.17 -3.23
CA THR A 51 32.23 -7.37 -4.17
C THR A 51 31.75 -7.62 -5.61
N PRO A 52 30.86 -6.80 -6.19
CA PRO A 52 30.14 -7.16 -7.42
C PRO A 52 31.07 -7.25 -8.64
N THR A 53 32.11 -6.42 -8.68
CA THR A 53 33.11 -6.36 -9.75
C THR A 53 33.95 -7.62 -9.88
N LYS A 54 34.21 -8.33 -8.77
CA LYS A 54 34.91 -9.63 -8.76
C LYS A 54 33.97 -10.80 -9.01
N CYS A 55 32.72 -10.66 -8.59
CA CYS A 55 31.77 -11.77 -8.54
C CYS A 55 31.14 -12.15 -9.89
N GLN A 56 31.35 -11.35 -10.96
CA GLN A 56 30.85 -11.62 -12.32
C GLN A 56 29.34 -12.00 -12.38
N LEU A 57 28.53 -11.39 -11.52
CA LEU A 57 27.08 -11.63 -11.48
C LEU A 57 26.43 -10.89 -12.66
N ASP A 58 25.72 -11.64 -13.52
CA ASP A 58 24.87 -11.07 -14.57
C ASP A 58 23.39 -11.01 -14.12
N GLU A 59 22.54 -10.31 -14.87
CA GLU A 59 21.11 -10.21 -14.50
C GLU A 59 20.31 -11.49 -14.80
N ARG A 60 20.90 -12.56 -15.36
CA ARG A 60 20.17 -13.79 -15.73
C ARG A 60 19.80 -14.58 -14.49
N ARG A 61 18.58 -15.14 -14.43
CA ARG A 61 18.06 -15.84 -13.23
C ARG A 61 18.99 -16.91 -12.63
N SER A 62 19.82 -17.56 -13.43
CA SER A 62 20.71 -18.64 -12.99
C SER A 62 22.08 -18.19 -12.47
N SER A 63 22.47 -16.92 -12.60
CA SER A 63 23.69 -16.36 -12.00
C SER A 63 23.44 -15.59 -10.70
N ARG A 64 22.17 -15.29 -10.37
CA ARG A 64 21.76 -14.50 -9.19
C ARG A 64 21.94 -15.19 -7.84
N TYR A 65 22.85 -16.15 -7.74
CA TYR A 65 23.12 -16.88 -6.52
C TYR A 65 24.61 -16.83 -6.21
N VAL A 66 24.92 -16.46 -4.98
CA VAL A 66 26.25 -16.63 -4.39
C VAL A 66 26.21 -17.75 -3.37
N GLN A 67 27.31 -18.48 -3.25
CA GLN A 67 27.47 -19.48 -2.21
C GLN A 67 28.21 -18.87 -1.03
N LEU A 68 27.58 -18.88 0.14
CA LEU A 68 28.27 -18.73 1.42
C LEU A 68 29.00 -20.04 1.73
N ILE A 69 30.31 -19.96 1.78
CA ILE A 69 31.21 -21.04 2.14
C ILE A 69 31.61 -20.84 3.60
N MET A 70 31.46 -21.88 4.42
CA MET A 70 31.86 -21.91 5.83
C MET A 70 32.77 -23.11 6.08
N THR A 71 33.99 -22.85 6.56
CA THR A 71 34.94 -23.87 7.00
C THR A 71 35.24 -23.70 8.48
N SER A 72 35.37 -24.83 9.18
CA SER A 72 35.81 -24.91 10.57
C SER A 72 36.29 -26.32 10.85
N ALA A 73 37.26 -26.49 11.76
CA ALA A 73 37.77 -27.81 12.14
C ALA A 73 36.65 -28.76 12.63
N VAL A 74 35.64 -28.23 13.34
CA VAL A 74 34.50 -29.01 13.86
C VAL A 74 33.53 -29.48 12.77
N LEU A 75 33.59 -28.89 11.57
CA LEU A 75 32.76 -29.28 10.41
C LEU A 75 33.43 -30.36 9.55
N GLY A 76 34.66 -30.75 9.90
CA GLY A 76 35.47 -31.69 9.13
C GLY A 76 36.08 -31.07 7.86
N ALA A 77 36.64 -31.92 7.00
CA ALA A 77 37.42 -31.50 5.83
C ALA A 77 36.60 -30.88 4.68
N LYS A 78 35.25 -30.97 4.72
CA LYS A 78 34.37 -30.43 3.68
C LYS A 78 33.73 -29.12 4.14
N PRO A 79 33.75 -28.05 3.33
CA PRO A 79 33.04 -26.82 3.66
C PRO A 79 31.53 -27.06 3.71
N ASN A 80 30.85 -26.36 4.62
CA ASN A 80 29.40 -26.17 4.50
C ASN A 80 29.13 -25.07 3.47
N VAL A 81 28.13 -25.29 2.63
CA VAL A 81 27.82 -24.44 1.47
C VAL A 81 26.34 -24.10 1.49
N VAL A 82 26.01 -22.81 1.49
CA VAL A 82 24.62 -22.31 1.44
C VAL A 82 24.47 -21.38 0.23
N SER A 83 23.56 -21.69 -0.68
CA SER A 83 23.22 -20.81 -1.80
C SER A 83 22.28 -19.69 -1.33
N ILE A 84 22.68 -18.45 -1.60
CA ILE A 84 21.96 -17.22 -1.21
C ILE A 84 21.55 -16.48 -2.49
N PRO A 85 20.25 -16.18 -2.70
CA PRO A 85 19.80 -15.36 -3.81
C PRO A 85 20.22 -13.90 -3.62
N VAL A 86 20.70 -13.27 -4.70
CA VAL A 86 21.11 -11.86 -4.74
C VAL A 86 20.05 -11.05 -5.46
N SER A 87 19.65 -9.93 -4.86
CA SER A 87 18.78 -8.94 -5.48
C SER A 87 19.62 -7.86 -6.16
N PHE A 88 19.26 -7.49 -7.39
CA PHE A 88 19.83 -6.34 -8.10
C PHE A 88 19.06 -5.04 -7.84
N LYS A 89 18.03 -5.06 -6.97
CA LYS A 89 17.31 -3.85 -6.60
C LYS A 89 18.20 -2.94 -5.75
N ARG A 90 18.36 -1.67 -6.17
CA ARG A 90 19.19 -0.68 -5.48
C ARG A 90 18.63 0.74 -5.60
N GLY A 91 18.99 1.58 -4.63
CA GLY A 91 18.52 2.96 -4.54
C GLY A 91 17.04 3.05 -4.16
N TYR A 92 16.53 4.28 -4.12
CA TYR A 92 15.13 4.60 -3.84
C TYR A 92 14.69 5.73 -4.77
N ILE A 93 13.46 5.65 -5.29
CA ILE A 93 12.82 6.74 -6.02
C ILE A 93 11.48 7.02 -5.33
N PHE A 94 11.29 8.27 -4.90
CA PHE A 94 10.02 8.77 -4.40
C PHE A 94 9.34 9.57 -5.51
N ILE A 95 8.07 9.25 -5.78
CA ILE A 95 7.28 9.92 -6.83
C ILE A 95 6.12 10.64 -6.12
N GLN A 96 6.00 11.94 -6.36
CA GLN A 96 4.93 12.77 -5.81
C GLN A 96 4.18 13.45 -6.96
N THR A 97 2.85 13.37 -6.93
CA THR A 97 1.93 14.12 -7.79
C THR A 97 1.45 15.38 -7.06
N ASP A 98 0.97 16.39 -7.79
CA ASP A 98 0.37 17.59 -7.17
C ASP A 98 -1.02 17.30 -6.57
N LYS A 99 -1.71 16.26 -7.06
CA LYS A 99 -3.02 15.80 -6.57
C LYS A 99 -3.11 14.27 -6.58
N SER A 100 -4.02 13.72 -5.79
CA SER A 100 -4.40 12.30 -5.83
C SER A 100 -5.50 11.99 -6.84
N VAL A 101 -6.27 13.02 -7.25
CA VAL A 101 -7.40 12.93 -8.17
C VAL A 101 -7.30 14.02 -9.25
N TYR A 102 -7.56 13.65 -10.50
CA TYR A 102 -7.59 14.56 -11.64
C TYR A 102 -8.85 14.36 -12.48
N ASN A 103 -9.34 15.45 -13.05
CA ASN A 103 -10.36 15.43 -14.09
C ASN A 103 -9.72 15.12 -15.45
N PRO A 104 -10.34 14.27 -16.29
CA PRO A 104 -10.28 14.51 -17.74
C PRO A 104 -10.75 15.95 -17.95
N LYS A 105 -9.97 16.79 -18.64
CA LYS A 105 -10.44 18.13 -18.94
C LYS A 105 -11.65 18.04 -19.88
N GLU A 106 -12.47 19.08 -19.86
CA GLU A 106 -13.40 19.37 -20.94
C GLU A 106 -13.00 20.76 -21.44
N THR A 107 -12.38 20.82 -22.61
CA THR A 107 -12.19 22.08 -23.34
C THR A 107 -12.30 21.79 -24.82
N ASP A 108 -13.28 22.41 -25.49
CA ASP A 108 -13.43 22.34 -26.94
C ASP A 108 -12.18 22.92 -27.62
N SER A 109 -11.25 22.04 -27.96
CA SER A 109 -10.01 22.37 -28.65
C SER A 109 -9.60 21.18 -29.52
N PRO A 110 -9.18 21.41 -30.77
CA PRO A 110 -8.96 20.34 -31.74
C PRO A 110 -7.83 19.40 -31.28
N PRO A 111 -7.82 18.14 -31.75
CA PRO A 111 -6.91 17.13 -31.25
C PRO A 111 -5.45 17.53 -31.46
N CYS A 112 -4.76 17.89 -30.37
CA CYS A 112 -3.31 18.05 -30.40
C CYS A 112 -2.66 16.69 -30.74
N PRO A 113 -1.71 16.65 -31.69
CA PRO A 113 -1.04 15.41 -32.06
C PRO A 113 -0.28 14.82 -30.87
N LEU A 114 -0.27 13.49 -30.76
CA LEU A 114 0.25 12.77 -29.60
C LEU A 114 1.71 13.17 -29.29
N SER A 115 1.92 13.64 -28.06
CA SER A 115 3.25 13.85 -27.47
C SER A 115 3.54 12.72 -26.48
N GLU A 116 4.61 11.96 -26.72
CA GLU A 116 5.10 10.89 -25.82
C GLU A 116 5.65 11.47 -24.48
N ASN A 117 5.02 11.20 -23.31
CA ASN A 117 5.39 11.74 -21.96
C ASN A 117 5.67 10.63 -20.91
N ALA A 118 5.09 10.56 -19.67
CA ALA A 118 5.38 9.43 -18.72
C ALA A 118 4.22 8.86 -17.82
N ALA A 119 3.40 7.87 -18.29
CA ALA A 119 2.48 7.03 -17.46
C ALA A 119 1.79 5.86 -18.24
N PRO A 120 1.34 4.78 -17.57
CA PRO A 120 0.17 3.98 -17.99
C PRO A 120 -1.21 4.53 -17.54
N ASN A 121 -2.20 4.39 -18.43
CA ASN A 121 -3.61 4.79 -18.22
C ASN A 121 -4.43 3.73 -17.46
N ALA A 122 -5.72 4.02 -17.24
CA ALA A 122 -6.69 3.14 -16.57
C ALA A 122 -6.90 1.76 -17.25
N GLU A 123 -6.55 1.62 -18.54
CA GLU A 123 -6.59 0.35 -19.29
C GLU A 123 -5.28 -0.44 -19.20
N GLY A 124 -4.30 0.06 -18.43
CA GLY A 124 -2.96 -0.50 -18.34
C GLY A 124 -2.07 -0.19 -19.55
N LEU A 125 -2.57 0.55 -20.53
CA LEU A 125 -1.81 0.95 -21.72
C LEU A 125 -0.81 2.04 -21.32
N LYS A 126 0.47 1.78 -21.66
CA LYS A 126 1.54 2.75 -21.48
C LYS A 126 1.41 3.85 -22.53
N VAL A 127 0.76 4.96 -22.18
CA VAL A 127 0.56 6.10 -23.08
C VAL A 127 1.85 6.91 -23.33
N SER A 128 2.99 6.49 -22.77
CA SER A 128 4.09 7.43 -22.46
C SER A 128 5.37 6.80 -21.82
N LYS A 129 6.59 7.23 -22.22
CA LYS A 129 7.89 6.98 -21.55
C LYS A 129 8.87 8.20 -21.64
N THR A 130 9.49 8.61 -20.52
CA THR A 130 10.59 9.61 -20.50
C THR A 130 11.84 9.09 -19.78
N GLN A 131 13.03 9.53 -20.17
CA GLN A 131 14.30 9.28 -19.48
C GLN A 131 15.02 10.61 -19.22
N LYS A 132 15.40 10.89 -17.96
CA LYS A 132 16.06 12.13 -17.54
C LYS A 132 17.27 11.82 -16.65
N ILE A 133 18.29 12.69 -16.73
CA ILE A 133 19.46 12.68 -15.84
C ILE A 133 19.38 13.96 -15.01
N SER A 134 19.40 13.84 -13.68
CA SER A 134 19.41 14.99 -12.76
C SER A 134 20.76 15.16 -12.08
N LYS A 135 21.23 16.41 -11.99
CA LYS A 135 22.41 16.79 -11.20
C LYS A 135 22.08 17.06 -9.73
N THR A 136 20.80 17.26 -9.41
CA THR A 136 20.31 17.65 -8.06
C THR A 136 19.49 16.54 -7.40
N SER A 137 19.47 15.34 -7.98
CA SER A 137 18.64 14.20 -7.55
C SER A 137 17.11 14.41 -7.60
N VAL A 138 16.63 15.58 -8.02
CA VAL A 138 15.21 15.88 -8.25
C VAL A 138 14.93 15.90 -9.75
N VAL A 139 13.80 15.31 -10.15
CA VAL A 139 13.30 15.31 -11.55
C VAL A 139 11.87 15.82 -11.54
N THR A 140 11.62 16.90 -12.28
CA THR A 140 10.27 17.45 -12.49
C THR A 140 9.75 17.05 -13.86
N ASP A 141 8.45 16.74 -13.94
CA ASP A 141 7.76 16.48 -15.20
C ASP A 141 6.33 17.05 -15.20
N LYS A 142 5.70 17.07 -16.38
CA LYS A 142 4.29 17.41 -16.54
C LYS A 142 3.64 16.41 -17.47
N LEU A 143 2.48 15.88 -17.08
CA LEU A 143 1.65 15.02 -17.92
C LEU A 143 0.28 15.70 -18.08
N ALA A 144 -0.16 15.88 -19.31
CA ALA A 144 -1.54 16.25 -19.61
C ALA A 144 -2.37 14.96 -19.75
N ILE A 145 -3.49 14.88 -19.03
CA ILE A 145 -4.45 13.77 -19.15
C ILE A 145 -5.42 14.13 -20.30
N PRO A 146 -5.52 13.31 -21.36
CA PRO A 146 -6.45 13.57 -22.46
C PRO A 146 -7.92 13.59 -22.01
N ASP A 147 -8.71 14.48 -22.60
CA ASP A 147 -10.14 14.68 -22.32
C ASP A 147 -10.97 13.40 -22.56
N ILE A 148 -10.59 12.60 -23.57
CA ILE A 148 -11.19 11.30 -23.90
C ILE A 148 -10.73 10.14 -23.00
N SER A 149 -9.96 10.40 -21.93
CA SER A 149 -9.44 9.35 -21.06
C SER A 149 -10.54 8.60 -20.32
N THR A 150 -10.47 7.27 -20.32
CA THR A 150 -11.27 6.42 -19.46
C THR A 150 -10.97 6.68 -17.98
N THR A 151 -12.03 6.72 -17.17
CA THR A 151 -11.92 6.95 -15.73
C THR A 151 -11.40 5.71 -15.03
N GLY A 152 -10.45 5.87 -14.10
CA GLY A 152 -9.87 4.79 -13.32
C GLY A 152 -8.54 5.16 -12.70
N VAL A 153 -7.82 4.17 -12.17
CA VAL A 153 -6.50 4.36 -11.55
C VAL A 153 -5.42 4.40 -12.63
N TRP A 154 -4.67 5.49 -12.66
CA TRP A 154 -3.46 5.66 -13.46
C TRP A 154 -2.24 5.44 -12.58
N ARG A 155 -1.15 4.93 -13.17
CA ARG A 155 0.08 4.62 -12.44
C ARG A 155 1.28 5.31 -13.07
N ILE A 156 2.17 5.85 -12.25
CA ILE A 156 3.50 6.32 -12.68
C ILE A 156 4.51 5.28 -12.22
N SER A 157 5.45 4.92 -13.09
CA SER A 157 6.49 3.92 -12.80
C SER A 157 7.87 4.49 -13.14
N ALA A 158 8.80 4.49 -12.19
CA ALA A 158 10.16 4.99 -12.34
C ALA A 158 11.19 3.94 -11.91
N TYR A 159 12.32 3.87 -12.62
CA TYR A 159 13.43 2.98 -12.32
C TYR A 159 14.75 3.62 -12.76
N PHE A 160 15.85 3.24 -12.10
CA PHE A 160 17.19 3.61 -12.56
C PHE A 160 17.53 2.82 -13.82
N THR A 161 18.02 3.49 -14.86
CA THR A 161 18.43 2.85 -16.12
C THR A 161 19.54 1.81 -15.92
N SER A 162 20.38 2.00 -14.90
CA SER A 162 21.43 1.07 -14.51
C SER A 162 20.95 -0.11 -13.65
N THR A 163 19.68 -0.14 -13.22
CA THR A 163 19.08 -1.28 -12.48
C THR A 163 17.56 -1.29 -12.68
N PRO A 164 17.07 -1.79 -13.83
CA PRO A 164 15.65 -1.75 -14.20
C PRO A 164 14.69 -2.50 -13.27
N GLU A 165 15.20 -3.45 -12.47
CA GLU A 165 14.42 -4.17 -11.46
C GLU A 165 13.97 -3.31 -10.28
N SER A 166 14.60 -2.15 -10.09
CA SER A 166 14.29 -1.18 -9.05
C SER A 166 13.14 -0.29 -9.51
N ASN A 167 11.97 -0.90 -9.74
CA ASN A 167 10.76 -0.21 -10.16
C ASN A 167 10.00 0.32 -8.93
N PHE A 168 9.78 1.63 -8.91
CA PHE A 168 9.03 2.37 -7.91
C PHE A 168 7.77 2.94 -8.57
N THR A 169 6.63 2.84 -7.89
CA THR A 169 5.34 3.22 -8.45
C THR A 169 4.53 4.09 -7.50
N THR A 170 3.81 5.06 -8.06
CA THR A 170 2.72 5.77 -7.38
C THR A 170 1.49 5.76 -8.27
N GLU A 171 0.32 5.94 -7.67
CA GLU A 171 -0.98 5.85 -8.35
C GLU A 171 -1.80 7.12 -8.09
N PHE A 172 -2.60 7.51 -9.07
CA PHE A 172 -3.55 8.62 -8.98
C PHE A 172 -4.84 8.25 -9.72
N GLU A 173 -5.96 8.83 -9.30
CA GLU A 173 -7.26 8.53 -9.89
C GLU A 173 -7.63 9.57 -10.94
N VAL A 174 -8.04 9.13 -12.12
CA VAL A 174 -8.70 9.97 -13.13
C VAL A 174 -10.19 9.70 -13.06
N LYS A 175 -10.99 10.69 -12.66
CA LYS A 175 -12.44 10.61 -12.64
C LYS A 175 -13.06 11.97 -12.93
N LYS A 176 -14.28 11.99 -13.47
CA LYS A 176 -15.07 13.23 -13.55
C LYS A 176 -15.45 13.66 -12.12
N TYR A 177 -14.78 14.68 -11.62
CA TYR A 177 -15.00 15.31 -10.32
C TYR A 177 -15.43 16.76 -10.53
N VAL A 178 -16.71 17.04 -10.25
CA VAL A 178 -17.18 18.40 -10.04
C VAL A 178 -16.83 18.76 -8.59
N LEU A 179 -16.21 19.91 -8.36
CA LEU A 179 -16.00 20.42 -7.00
C LEU A 179 -17.38 20.62 -6.36
N PRO A 180 -17.72 19.89 -5.28
CA PRO A 180 -19.02 20.06 -4.64
C PRO A 180 -19.06 21.41 -3.91
N ASN A 181 -20.21 22.06 -3.92
CA ASN A 181 -20.40 23.35 -3.23
C ASN A 181 -20.21 23.21 -1.70
N PHE A 182 -20.51 22.02 -1.16
CA PHE A 182 -20.38 21.69 0.25
C PHE A 182 -19.85 20.26 0.47
N GLU A 183 -19.17 20.07 1.59
CA GLU A 183 -18.73 18.76 2.08
C GLU A 183 -19.80 18.15 3.00
N VAL A 184 -19.98 16.83 2.95
CA VAL A 184 -20.88 16.09 3.86
C VAL A 184 -20.07 15.02 4.60
N LYS A 185 -20.13 15.03 5.93
CA LYS A 185 -19.45 14.09 6.82
C LYS A 185 -20.46 13.27 7.61
N ILE A 186 -20.24 11.96 7.71
CA ILE A 186 -21.03 11.05 8.54
C ILE A 186 -20.19 10.71 9.77
N VAL A 187 -20.60 11.21 10.93
CA VAL A 187 -19.87 11.15 12.20
C VAL A 187 -20.68 10.29 13.19
N PRO A 188 -20.35 9.00 13.36
CA PRO A 188 -20.99 8.18 14.39
C PRO A 188 -20.48 8.56 15.79
N GLU A 189 -21.29 8.30 16.84
CA GLU A 189 -20.90 8.55 18.25
C GLU A 189 -19.59 7.83 18.64
N LEU A 190 -19.37 6.65 18.06
CA LEU A 190 -18.17 5.83 18.21
C LEU A 190 -17.83 5.18 16.85
N PRO A 191 -16.55 4.88 16.55
CA PRO A 191 -16.16 4.19 15.32
C PRO A 191 -16.60 2.71 15.26
N TYR A 192 -17.35 2.23 16.26
CA TYR A 192 -17.94 0.90 16.34
C TYR A 192 -19.29 0.98 17.06
N PHE A 193 -20.21 0.06 16.73
CA PHE A 193 -21.47 -0.06 17.47
C PHE A 193 -21.34 -1.12 18.58
N GLN A 194 -21.49 -0.69 19.84
CA GLN A 194 -21.51 -1.63 20.96
C GLN A 194 -22.84 -2.37 21.02
N ILE A 195 -22.81 -3.71 21.08
CA ILE A 195 -24.01 -4.56 21.17
C ILE A 195 -24.92 -4.17 22.35
N ASN A 196 -24.36 -3.62 23.43
CA ASN A 196 -25.11 -3.23 24.62
C ASN A 196 -25.76 -1.83 24.51
N LYS A 197 -25.46 -1.03 23.48
CA LYS A 197 -26.14 0.26 23.24
C LYS A 197 -27.55 0.00 22.69
N ALA A 198 -28.54 0.73 23.22
CA ALA A 198 -29.94 0.61 22.81
C ALA A 198 -30.24 1.21 21.42
N GLN A 199 -29.35 2.07 20.90
CA GLN A 199 -29.56 2.85 19.69
C GLN A 199 -28.25 3.21 19.00
N LEU A 200 -28.25 3.17 17.67
CA LEU A 200 -27.19 3.68 16.81
C LEU A 200 -27.42 5.18 16.60
N LYS A 201 -26.49 6.02 17.08
CA LYS A 201 -26.51 7.46 16.87
C LYS A 201 -25.49 7.88 15.83
N ILE A 202 -25.95 8.67 14.85
CA ILE A 202 -25.15 9.18 13.74
C ILE A 202 -25.45 10.67 13.63
N LYS A 203 -24.40 11.49 13.64
CA LYS A 203 -24.47 12.89 13.25
C LYS A 203 -24.05 13.01 11.79
N VAL A 204 -24.78 13.78 10.99
CA VAL A 204 -24.34 14.19 9.65
C VAL A 204 -24.04 15.68 9.73
N GLU A 205 -22.83 16.06 9.33
CA GLU A 205 -22.40 17.46 9.21
C GLU A 205 -22.35 17.82 7.73
N ALA A 206 -22.80 19.02 7.38
CA ALA A 206 -22.74 19.55 6.03
C ALA A 206 -22.37 21.05 6.06
N ARG A 207 -21.23 21.39 5.47
CA ARG A 207 -20.71 22.76 5.43
C ARG A 207 -20.22 23.10 4.03
N PHE A 208 -20.49 24.30 3.57
CA PHE A 208 -19.94 24.81 2.32
C PHE A 208 -18.41 24.80 2.35
N VAL A 209 -17.77 24.74 1.18
CA VAL A 209 -16.30 24.77 1.07
C VAL A 209 -15.66 26.05 1.66
N TYR A 210 -16.47 27.10 1.87
CA TYR A 210 -16.08 28.36 2.53
C TYR A 210 -16.43 28.42 4.04
N GLY A 211 -16.95 27.33 4.63
CA GLY A 211 -17.11 27.13 6.08
C GLY A 211 -18.55 27.25 6.62
N GLU A 212 -19.43 27.99 5.93
CA GLU A 212 -20.80 28.22 6.39
C GLU A 212 -21.62 26.92 6.49
N PRO A 213 -22.57 26.83 7.43
CA PRO A 213 -23.46 25.68 7.59
C PRO A 213 -24.44 25.56 6.41
N VAL A 214 -24.66 24.34 5.92
CA VAL A 214 -25.69 24.09 4.91
C VAL A 214 -27.06 24.08 5.58
N ASN A 215 -27.96 24.97 5.17
CA ASN A 215 -29.37 24.90 5.57
C ASN A 215 -30.11 23.98 4.59
N GLY A 216 -30.84 22.98 5.09
CA GLY A 216 -31.43 21.97 4.24
C GLY A 216 -32.00 20.79 4.99
N VAL A 217 -32.06 19.66 4.29
CA VAL A 217 -32.60 18.40 4.80
C VAL A 217 -31.66 17.26 4.43
N VAL A 218 -31.31 16.42 5.41
CA VAL A 218 -30.54 15.20 5.18
C VAL A 218 -31.47 13.98 5.18
N HIS A 219 -31.33 13.15 4.16
CA HIS A 219 -31.95 11.84 4.07
C HIS A 219 -30.89 10.76 4.28
N VAL A 220 -31.03 9.92 5.30
CA VAL A 220 -30.10 8.82 5.60
C VAL A 220 -30.76 7.47 5.39
N ARG A 221 -29.99 6.53 4.83
CA ARG A 221 -30.32 5.11 4.72
C ARG A 221 -29.22 4.31 5.39
N VAL A 222 -29.60 3.26 6.10
CA VAL A 222 -28.67 2.36 6.80
C VAL A 222 -28.82 0.94 6.27
N GLY A 223 -27.71 0.23 6.21
CA GLY A 223 -27.57 -1.15 5.83
C GLY A 223 -26.51 -1.83 6.68
N ILE A 224 -26.33 -3.12 6.44
CA ILE A 224 -25.27 -3.94 7.04
C ILE A 224 -24.53 -4.65 5.92
N ILE A 225 -23.20 -4.67 6.03
CA ILE A 225 -22.32 -5.53 5.25
C ILE A 225 -21.93 -6.68 6.17
N ASP A 226 -22.29 -7.91 5.77
CA ASP A 226 -21.91 -9.11 6.53
C ASP A 226 -20.43 -9.48 6.33
N GLN A 227 -19.97 -10.50 7.06
CA GLN A 227 -18.59 -10.99 6.98
C GLN A 227 -18.19 -11.54 5.60
N THR A 228 -19.15 -11.82 4.70
CA THR A 228 -18.89 -12.25 3.32
C THR A 228 -18.76 -11.07 2.35
N GLY A 229 -18.97 -9.84 2.84
CA GLY A 229 -19.01 -8.62 2.03
C GLY A 229 -20.38 -8.35 1.38
N ARG A 230 -21.41 -9.16 1.67
CA ARG A 230 -22.75 -8.96 1.11
C ARG A 230 -23.43 -7.80 1.84
N LYS A 231 -23.86 -6.81 1.05
CA LYS A 231 -24.58 -5.62 1.52
C LYS A 231 -26.09 -5.84 1.53
N MET A 232 -26.72 -5.60 2.68
CA MET A 232 -28.17 -5.60 2.88
C MET A 232 -28.62 -4.22 3.36
N MET A 233 -29.60 -3.60 2.71
CA MET A 233 -30.19 -2.32 3.18
C MET A 233 -31.35 -2.59 4.14
N LEU A 234 -31.41 -1.87 5.27
CA LEU A 234 -32.47 -2.01 6.28
C LEU A 234 -33.69 -1.16 5.88
N GLN A 235 -34.41 -1.62 4.85
CA GLN A 235 -35.55 -0.89 4.29
C GLN A 235 -36.63 -0.59 5.33
N GLY A 236 -37.13 0.64 5.35
CA GLY A 236 -38.06 1.17 6.34
C GLY A 236 -37.41 1.69 7.63
N LEU A 237 -36.08 1.79 7.68
CA LEU A 237 -35.34 2.54 8.73
C LEU A 237 -34.69 3.83 8.17
N GLU A 238 -35.08 4.25 6.98
CA GLU A 238 -34.68 5.55 6.43
C GLU A 238 -35.19 6.68 7.32
N GLN A 239 -34.35 7.69 7.57
CA GLN A 239 -34.72 8.88 8.33
C GLN A 239 -34.42 10.13 7.51
N GLN A 240 -35.31 11.11 7.60
CA GLN A 240 -35.17 12.42 6.99
C GLN A 240 -35.29 13.47 8.08
N VAL A 241 -34.23 14.24 8.32
CA VAL A 241 -34.19 15.29 9.34
C VAL A 241 -33.75 16.61 8.72
N LYS A 242 -34.33 17.72 9.19
CA LYS A 242 -33.82 19.05 8.87
C LYS A 242 -32.42 19.20 9.46
N MET A 243 -31.58 20.01 8.81
CA MET A 243 -30.28 20.35 9.36
C MET A 243 -30.36 21.70 10.09
N GLU A 244 -29.81 21.73 11.30
CA GLU A 244 -29.74 22.91 12.16
C GLU A 244 -28.24 23.22 12.37
N ASP A 245 -27.81 24.44 12.07
CA ASP A 245 -26.38 24.83 11.97
C ASP A 245 -25.51 23.86 11.13
N GLY A 246 -26.09 23.31 10.05
CA GLY A 246 -25.40 22.36 9.17
C GLY A 246 -25.28 20.95 9.76
N GLU A 247 -25.93 20.66 10.89
CA GLU A 247 -25.92 19.35 11.54
C GLU A 247 -27.30 18.69 11.52
N GLY A 248 -27.34 17.39 11.22
CA GLY A 248 -28.53 16.55 11.33
C GLY A 248 -28.23 15.30 12.17
N THR A 249 -28.93 15.11 13.29
CA THR A 249 -28.74 13.94 14.16
C THR A 249 -29.82 12.89 13.91
N ILE A 250 -29.38 11.64 13.73
CA ILE A 250 -30.20 10.46 13.45
C ILE A 250 -29.99 9.42 14.54
N GLN A 251 -31.08 8.81 14.99
CA GLN A 251 -31.07 7.81 16.07
C GLN A 251 -31.96 6.63 15.65
N ILE A 252 -31.36 5.46 15.47
CA ILE A 252 -32.05 4.24 15.05
C ILE A 252 -31.99 3.23 16.19
N SER A 253 -33.14 2.70 16.62
CA SER A 253 -33.18 1.76 17.74
C SER A 253 -32.57 0.41 17.35
N LYS A 254 -31.84 -0.22 18.29
CA LYS A 254 -31.33 -1.59 18.15
C LYS A 254 -32.48 -2.58 17.90
N GLY A 255 -33.64 -2.34 18.51
CA GLY A 255 -34.83 -3.17 18.35
C GLY A 255 -35.34 -3.20 16.90
N ASP A 256 -35.39 -2.04 16.24
CA ASP A 256 -35.88 -1.96 14.86
C ASP A 256 -34.86 -2.47 13.85
N ILE A 257 -33.57 -2.30 14.13
CA ILE A 257 -32.47 -2.96 13.41
C ILE A 257 -32.65 -4.49 13.46
N LEU A 258 -32.80 -5.07 14.66
CA LEU A 258 -32.97 -6.52 14.82
C LEU A 258 -34.26 -7.05 14.16
N LYS A 259 -35.38 -6.33 14.27
CA LYS A 259 -36.64 -6.69 13.56
C LYS A 259 -36.45 -6.79 12.04
N LYS A 260 -35.61 -5.92 11.45
CA LYS A 260 -35.40 -5.89 9.99
C LYS A 260 -34.46 -6.97 9.47
N ILE A 261 -33.49 -7.40 10.28
CA ILE A 261 -32.56 -8.46 9.90
C ILE A 261 -33.14 -9.85 10.22
N ALA A 262 -34.09 -9.91 11.17
CA ALA A 262 -34.76 -11.14 11.60
C ALA A 262 -33.79 -12.24 12.11
N GLN A 263 -32.67 -11.83 12.73
CA GLN A 263 -31.67 -12.74 13.30
C GLN A 263 -31.17 -12.27 14.68
N PRO A 264 -30.58 -13.17 15.49
CA PRO A 264 -29.97 -12.81 16.78
C PRO A 264 -28.82 -11.81 16.65
N VAL A 265 -28.53 -11.05 17.70
CA VAL A 265 -27.50 -9.99 17.67
C VAL A 265 -26.08 -10.56 17.62
N GLU A 266 -25.91 -11.79 18.09
CA GLU A 266 -24.68 -12.57 18.07
C GLU A 266 -24.19 -12.77 16.63
N ASN A 267 -25.12 -12.96 15.69
CA ASN A 267 -24.82 -13.11 14.26
C ASN A 267 -24.42 -11.78 13.58
N LEU A 268 -24.41 -10.65 14.30
CA LEU A 268 -23.96 -9.34 13.82
C LEU A 268 -22.54 -8.99 14.27
N VAL A 269 -21.93 -9.79 15.15
CA VAL A 269 -20.52 -9.63 15.53
C VAL A 269 -19.64 -9.70 14.27
N GLY A 270 -18.74 -8.73 14.11
CA GLY A 270 -17.88 -8.61 12.92
C GLY A 270 -18.55 -8.11 11.64
N SER A 271 -19.87 -7.88 11.65
CA SER A 271 -20.56 -7.18 10.54
C SER A 271 -20.38 -5.67 10.65
N THR A 272 -20.44 -4.97 9.52
CA THR A 272 -20.19 -3.51 9.44
C THR A 272 -21.48 -2.75 9.09
N PHE A 273 -21.79 -1.66 9.80
CA PHE A 273 -22.86 -0.75 9.38
C PHE A 273 -22.46 0.02 8.14
N TYR A 274 -23.32 -0.02 7.12
CA TYR A 274 -23.19 0.77 5.90
C TYR A 274 -24.18 1.93 5.96
N ILE A 275 -23.69 3.16 5.91
CA ILE A 275 -24.52 4.37 6.06
C ILE A 275 -24.35 5.22 4.80
N THR A 276 -25.48 5.68 4.24
CA THR A 276 -25.49 6.67 3.14
C THR A 276 -26.32 7.86 3.55
N ALA A 277 -25.73 9.05 3.44
CA ALA A 277 -26.42 10.33 3.62
C ALA A 277 -26.54 11.06 2.28
N THR A 278 -27.69 11.67 2.04
CA THR A 278 -27.94 12.58 0.92
C THR A 278 -28.46 13.88 1.49
N VAL A 279 -27.68 14.95 1.33
CA VAL A 279 -28.04 16.30 1.79
C VAL A 279 -28.65 17.07 0.62
N LEU A 280 -29.82 17.65 0.86
CA LEU A 280 -30.50 18.56 -0.05
C LEU A 280 -30.49 19.95 0.58
N GLU A 281 -29.72 20.86 -0.02
CA GLU A 281 -29.73 22.27 0.32
C GLU A 281 -31.13 22.87 0.07
N LYS A 282 -31.61 23.71 0.98
CA LYS A 282 -32.79 24.53 0.73
C LYS A 282 -32.34 25.82 0.03
N ALA A 283 -32.79 26.02 -1.21
CA ALA A 283 -32.53 27.25 -1.94
C ALA A 283 -32.93 28.48 -1.09
N SER A 284 -32.00 29.43 -0.99
CA SER A 284 -32.29 30.74 -0.41
C SER A 284 -33.10 31.56 -1.42
N LEU A 285 -34.23 32.09 -0.97
CA LEU A 285 -35.06 33.08 -1.68
C LEU A 285 -34.61 34.49 -1.29
#